data_AF-A0A7J9LFG8-F1
#
_entry.id   AF-A0A7J9LFG8-F1
#
_cell.length_a   1.000
_cell.length_b   1.000
_cell.length_c   1.000
_cell.angle_alpha   90.00
_cell.angle_beta   90.00
_cell.angle_gamma   90.00
#
_symmetry.space_group_name_H-M   'P 1'
#
loop_
_entity.id
_entity.type
_entity.pdbx_description
1 polymer ?
#
loop_
_entity_poly.entity_id
_entity_poly.type
_entity_poly.pdbx_seq_one_letter_code
_entity_poly.pdbx_strand_id
1 'polypeptide(L)' 'MPLGIFSTFNFMIVIQTEYNILMHPFHMLGVAGVCDGSLFSAIYGSLVTSSLIKETTENEPANKIIDSVKRKKLIIP' A
#
# COMPACT_ATOMS: atom_id res chain seq x y z
N MET A 1 24.82 4.07 -2.26
CA MET A 1 24.16 3.37 -3.38
C MET A 1 24.44 4.11 -4.67
N PRO A 2 24.77 3.40 -5.76
CA PRO A 2 24.92 4.00 -7.08
C PRO A 2 23.55 4.23 -7.76
N LEU A 3 23.46 5.22 -8.66
CA LEU A 3 22.21 5.65 -9.29
C LEU A 3 21.97 4.88 -10.59
N GLY A 4 20.89 4.09 -10.64
CA GLY A 4 20.43 3.38 -11.84
C GLY A 4 19.95 1.96 -11.54
N ILE A 5 19.05 1.43 -12.37
CA ILE A 5 18.37 0.13 -12.13
C ILE A 5 19.39 -1.01 -12.04
N PHE A 6 20.27 -1.14 -13.02
CA PHE A 6 21.33 -2.16 -13.03
C PHE A 6 22.30 -2.01 -11.85
N SER A 7 22.58 -0.76 -11.47
CA SER A 7 23.47 -0.45 -10.35
C SER A 7 22.88 -0.85 -9.01
N THR A 8 21.55 -0.69 -8.83
CA THR A 8 20.83 -1.19 -7.65
C THR A 8 20.91 -2.71 -7.55
N PHE A 9 20.67 -3.45 -8.64
CA PHE A 9 20.80 -4.91 -8.64
C PHE A 9 22.22 -5.37 -8.31
N ASN A 10 23.23 -4.73 -8.91
CA ASN A 10 24.63 -5.03 -8.61
C ASN A 10 24.96 -4.80 -7.14
N PHE A 11 24.53 -3.67 -6.57
CA PHE A 11 24.70 -3.37 -5.14
C PHE A 11 24.03 -4.42 -4.25
N MET A 12 22.80 -4.86 -4.58
CA MET A 12 22.10 -5.90 -3.81
C MET A 12 22.87 -7.23 -3.80
N ILE A 13 23.45 -7.64 -4.92
CA ILE A 13 24.22 -8.89 -5.03
C ILE A 13 25.53 -8.82 -4.24
N VAL A 14 26.23 -7.68 -4.33
CA VAL A 14 27.48 -7.46 -3.58
C VAL A 14 27.19 -7.48 -2.08
N ILE A 15 26.16 -6.77 -1.62
CA ILE A 15 25.77 -6.76 -0.20
C ILE A 15 25.35 -8.16 0.29
N GLN A 16 24.67 -8.94 -0.53
CA GLN A 16 24.36 -10.32 -0.17
C GLN A 16 25.61 -11.19 -0.06
N THR A 17 26.57 -11.05 -0.98
CA THR A 17 27.79 -11.85 -0.99
C THR A 17 28.74 -11.47 0.16
N GLU A 18 28.85 -10.17 0.47
CA GLU A 18 29.77 -9.67 1.49
C GLU A 18 29.20 -9.77 2.92
N TYR A 19 27.87 -9.62 3.09
CA TYR A 19 27.25 -9.50 4.42
C TYR A 19 26.14 -10.52 4.70
N ASN A 20 25.78 -11.37 3.73
CA ASN A 20 24.68 -12.34 3.84
C ASN A 20 23.38 -11.71 4.38
N ILE A 21 23.02 -10.55 3.83
CA ILE A 21 21.96 -9.68 4.36
C ILE A 21 20.59 -10.39 4.47
N LEU A 22 20.31 -11.38 3.62
CA LEU A 22 19.09 -12.19 3.71
C LEU A 22 18.90 -12.87 5.07
N MET A 23 20.00 -13.24 5.74
CA MET A 23 19.96 -13.87 7.06
C MET A 23 20.01 -12.87 8.21
N HIS A 24 20.09 -11.57 7.92
CA HIS A 24 20.16 -10.55 8.97
C HIS A 24 18.75 -10.25 9.52
N PRO A 25 18.54 -10.25 10.86
CA PRO A 25 17.20 -10.06 11.45
C PRO A 25 16.57 -8.70 11.10
N PHE A 26 17.35 -7.62 11.01
CA PHE A 26 16.81 -6.33 10.56
C PHE A 26 16.35 -6.34 9.10
N HIS A 27 16.98 -7.12 8.22
CA HIS A 27 16.51 -7.27 6.84
C HIS A 27 15.18 -8.04 6.81
N MET A 28 15.08 -9.13 7.58
CA MET A 28 13.81 -9.87 7.71
C MET A 28 12.68 -9.01 8.29
N LEU A 29 12.97 -8.18 9.29
CA LEU A 29 12.01 -7.23 9.85
C LEU A 29 11.57 -6.19 8.82
N GLY A 30 12.51 -5.67 8.02
CA GLY A 30 12.20 -4.74 6.92
C GLY A 30 11.32 -5.36 5.85
N VAL A 31 11.62 -6.61 5.44
CA VAL A 31 10.81 -7.37 4.48
C VAL A 31 9.39 -7.59 5.03
N ALA A 32 9.26 -8.03 6.29
CA ALA A 32 7.96 -8.19 6.94
C ALA A 32 7.17 -6.88 6.93
N GLY A 33 7.79 -5.75 7.28
CA GLY A 33 7.13 -4.44 7.26
C GLY A 33 6.63 -4.01 5.89
N VAL A 34 7.40 -4.22 4.82
CA VAL A 34 6.97 -3.91 3.43
C VAL A 34 5.84 -4.85 2.99
N CYS A 35 5.98 -6.15 3.26
CA CYS A 35 4.96 -7.15 2.93
C CYS A 35 3.64 -6.86 3.66
N ASP A 36 3.66 -6.74 4.98
CA ASP A 36 2.48 -6.48 5.81
C ASP A 36 1.87 -5.11 5.51
N GLY A 37 2.70 -4.08 5.27
CA GLY A 37 2.22 -2.76 4.88
C GLY A 37 1.43 -2.79 3.57
N SER A 38 1.94 -3.49 2.56
CA SER A 38 1.23 -3.66 1.27
C SER A 38 -0.05 -4.48 1.41
N LEU A 39 -0.02 -5.53 2.24
CA LEU A 39 -1.16 -6.40 2.52
C LEU A 39 -2.26 -5.65 3.26
N PHE A 40 -1.93 -4.90 4.32
CA PHE A 40 -2.90 -4.09 5.04
C PHE A 40 -3.44 -2.94 4.20
N SER A 41 -2.60 -2.31 3.35
CA SER A 41 -3.09 -1.30 2.40
C SER A 41 -4.14 -1.89 1.46
N ALA A 42 -3.93 -3.10 0.95
CA ALA A 42 -4.88 -3.78 0.07
C ALA A 42 -6.15 -4.22 0.81
N ILE A 43 -6.03 -4.80 2.01
CA ILE A 43 -7.16 -5.23 2.84
C ILE A 43 -8.01 -4.02 3.26
N TYR A 44 -7.38 -2.93 3.69
CA TYR A 44 -8.10 -1.74 4.09
C TYR A 44 -8.86 -1.13 2.90
N GLY A 45 -8.19 -0.98 1.74
CA GLY A 45 -8.83 -0.51 0.52
C GLY A 45 -10.01 -1.39 0.09
N SER A 46 -9.88 -2.71 0.20
CA SER A 46 -10.95 -3.65 -0.16
C SER A 46 -12.12 -3.63 0.82
N LEU A 47 -11.87 -3.52 2.14
CA LEU A 47 -12.89 -3.38 3.17
C LEU A 47 -13.70 -2.08 3.02
N VAL A 48 -13.01 -0.97 2.79
CA VAL A 48 -13.67 0.33 2.59
C VAL A 48 -14.53 0.29 1.33
N THR A 49 -14.01 -0.29 0.25
CA THR A 49 -14.74 -0.39 -1.02
C THR A 49 -15.92 -1.36 -0.94
N SER A 50 -15.77 -2.49 -0.25
CA SER A 50 -16.84 -3.49 -0.10
C SER A 50 -17.95 -3.07 0.85
N SER A 51 -17.66 -2.16 1.79
CA SER A 51 -18.63 -1.64 2.76
C SER A 51 -19.38 -0.39 2.27
N LEU A 52 -19.13 0.07 1.02
CA LEU A 52 -19.78 1.24 0.48
C LEU A 52 -21.29 0.97 0.25
N ILE A 53 -22.14 1.73 0.93
CA ILE A 53 -23.60 1.69 0.72
C ILE A 53 -23.92 2.40 -0.59
N LYS A 54 -24.67 1.73 -1.48
CA LYS A 54 -25.04 2.29 -2.79
C LYS A 54 -26.14 3.36 -2.62
N GLU A 55 -25.74 4.63 -2.71
CA GLU A 55 -26.65 5.79 -2.73
C GLU A 55 -26.85 6.39 -4.14
N THR A 56 -26.28 5.79 -5.20
CA THR A 56 -26.33 6.30 -6.58
C THR A 56 -27.03 5.34 -7.55
N THR A 57 -27.47 5.87 -8.69
CA THR A 57 -28.00 5.07 -9.82
C THR A 57 -26.87 4.27 -10.48
N GLU A 58 -27.24 3.19 -11.19
CA GLU A 58 -26.29 2.21 -11.75
C GLU A 58 -25.27 2.74 -12.78
N ASN A 59 -25.52 3.92 -13.35
CA ASN A 59 -24.65 4.54 -14.35
C ASN A 59 -23.72 5.62 -13.79
N GLU A 60 -23.72 5.86 -12.47
CA GLU A 60 -22.85 6.85 -11.83
C GLU A 60 -21.63 6.20 -11.14
N PRO A 61 -20.44 6.84 -11.21
CA PRO A 61 -19.24 6.30 -10.58
C PRO A 61 -19.33 6.33 -9.05
N ALA A 62 -18.92 5.24 -8.41
CA ALA A 62 -18.94 5.09 -6.95
C ALA A 62 -18.18 6.19 -6.19
N ASN A 63 -17.20 6.85 -6.83
CA ASN A 63 -16.46 7.96 -6.23
C ASN A 63 -17.36 9.15 -5.85
N LYS A 64 -18.47 9.36 -6.59
CA LYS A 64 -19.46 10.40 -6.25
C LYS A 64 -20.18 10.14 -4.93
N ILE A 65 -20.30 8.87 -4.51
CA ILE A 65 -20.86 8.49 -3.20
C ILE A 65 -19.96 9.03 -2.09
N ILE A 66 -18.63 8.92 -2.26
CA ILE A 66 -17.67 9.37 -1.26
C ILE A 66 -17.75 10.89 -1.08
N ASP A 67 -17.85 11.64 -2.19
CA ASP A 67 -18.03 13.09 -2.16
C ASP A 67 -19.37 13.49 -1.50
N SER A 68 -20.44 12.75 -1.78
CA SER A 68 -21.75 12.93 -1.16
C SER A 68 -21.71 12.67 0.35
N VAL A 69 -21.14 11.54 0.78
CA VAL A 69 -20.99 11.17 2.20
C VAL A 69 -20.12 12.19 2.94
N LYS A 70 -19.02 12.65 2.32
CA LYS A 70 -18.14 13.69 2.90
C LYS A 70 -18.89 15.01 3.09
N ARG A 71 -19.71 15.42 2.11
CA ARG A 71 -20.56 16.62 2.23
C ARG A 71 -21.64 16.45 3.30
N LYS A 72 -22.30 15.30 3.39
CA LYS A 72 -23.29 15.00 4.44
C LYS A 72 -22.65 15.03 5.84
N LYS A 73 -21.47 14.45 6.02
CA LYS A 73 -20.75 14.44 7.31
C LYS A 73 -20.27 15.82 7.77
N LEU A 74 -20.04 16.75 6.84
CA LEU A 74 -19.65 18.13 7.16
C LEU A 74 -20.84 19.02 7.61
N ILE A 75 -22.06 18.60 7.31
CA ILE A 75 -23.29 19.36 7.60
C ILE A 75 -23.93 18.92 8.92
N ILE A 76 -23.54 17.76 9.45
CA ILE A 76 -24.02 17.23 10.73
C ILE A 76 -23.03 17.69 11.82
N PRO A 77 -23.47 18.45 12.84
CA PRO A 77 -22.60 19.02 13.88
C PRO A 77 -21.94 17.95 14.76
#